data_AF-A0A8J5UX64-F1
#
_entry.id   AF-A0A8J5UX64-F1
#
_cell.length_a   1.000
_cell.length_b   1.000
_cell.length_c   1.000
_cell.angle_alpha   90.00
_cell.angle_beta   90.00
_cell.angle_gamma   90.00
#
_symmetry.space_group_name_H-M   'P 1'
#
loop_
_entity.id
_entity.type
_entity.pdbx_description
1 polymer ?
#
loop_
_entity_poly.entity_id
_entity_poly.type
_entity_poly.pdbx_seq_one_letter_code
_entity_poly.pdbx_strand_id
1 'polypeptide(L)'
;MAMRKRSGSGSKRQHKVCHSIDTLIDEHPFRVVYALQTLAAVIQSIYKKASQNECDFNLIDVVIGCKDAEERMTKLMQHCNTFLLGEYPDSLKALCLKLLLIIVTGMDNLSQNSLLEYVMVNGVFESLIQLLRETTLRNRHGHDAVLLLTLLVNYRKYESTNSYIVKLSILDDELALNGYSQVISGSLMEFCRLFVQQKAEVQASWLSSLTSMVGSMFVGEEEAKTQQVRANNALLLALYEATHLNRNFVTTLAFTKSDTSAPPSPNNTLGPNAVAPGSQPPDVIAQPFNLLAIFLQYCSIVMQAIKTEAILNNVKLCFLILSCIAEDQYANNLMHDANLAFRVQLHRMPMYHRKIQDKVAPTQPLAATLLDLLVEFITSHMMKKFPLELYYQCIGVLQRLLCYQKRCGVRLGYQWKELWTALFNLLKFLTTHEAHLVKKMNIFPLAIQIVNILNLFITYGDTFLSLPSSYDELFYEIIRMRLIFTNLNAMALRYSTTESYEYKEHALKLMNSLVNMRDIVNHFPPKISAWLASESLSTPTEQQILAIIIQNYDTLALKLQDNLDQYERYSEKPNHTTFFEEMVTGIIIDTRASINLNALDTQAILQELSNIS
;
A
#
# COMPACT_ATOMS: atom_id res chain seq x y z
N MET A 1 34.46 5.81 44.00
CA MET A 1 34.97 6.91 43.14
C MET A 1 34.28 7.01 41.76
N ALA A 2 33.79 5.90 41.18
CA ALA A 2 33.03 5.89 39.92
C ALA A 2 31.62 6.54 40.00
N MET A 3 30.93 6.47 41.15
CA MET A 3 29.63 7.13 41.35
C MET A 3 29.71 8.67 41.43
N ARG A 4 30.76 9.24 42.04
CA ARG A 4 30.93 10.70 42.13
C ARG A 4 31.20 11.36 40.76
N LYS A 5 31.93 10.70 39.86
CA LYS A 5 32.15 11.19 38.48
C LYS A 5 30.88 11.15 37.62
N ARG A 6 29.94 10.22 37.86
CA ARG A 6 28.64 10.18 37.16
C ARG A 6 27.78 11.41 37.49
N SER A 7 27.70 11.80 38.78
CA SER A 7 26.89 12.96 39.22
C SER A 7 27.32 14.31 38.60
N GLY A 8 28.62 14.59 38.52
CA GLY A 8 29.13 15.85 37.95
C GLY A 8 29.01 15.94 36.42
N SER A 9 28.90 14.81 35.72
CA SER A 9 28.73 14.78 34.26
C SER A 9 27.27 14.85 33.81
N GLY A 10 26.31 14.46 34.68
CA GLY A 10 24.87 14.61 34.45
C GLY A 10 24.45 16.07 34.60
N SER A 11 24.88 16.73 35.69
CA SER A 11 24.60 18.15 35.96
C SER A 11 25.09 19.09 34.85
N LYS A 12 26.26 18.83 34.24
CA LYS A 12 26.76 19.63 33.11
C LYS A 12 25.96 19.44 31.82
N ARG A 13 25.32 18.27 31.60
CA ARG A 13 24.48 18.02 30.41
C ARG A 13 23.12 18.68 30.57
N GLN A 14 22.48 18.47 31.72
CA GLN A 14 21.23 19.13 32.10
C GLN A 14 21.36 20.65 31.94
N HIS A 15 22.44 21.23 32.49
CA HIS A 15 22.69 22.67 32.35
C HIS A 15 22.82 23.12 30.89
N LYS A 16 23.51 22.35 30.03
CA LYS A 16 23.62 22.66 28.60
C LYS A 16 22.27 22.59 27.88
N VAL A 17 21.46 21.57 28.14
CA VAL A 17 20.13 21.43 27.54
C VAL A 17 19.22 22.58 27.96
N CYS A 18 19.13 22.86 29.27
CA CYS A 18 18.31 23.95 29.79
C CYS A 18 18.78 25.31 29.25
N HIS A 19 20.09 25.58 29.24
CA HIS A 19 20.63 26.81 28.66
C HIS A 19 20.31 26.93 27.18
N SER A 20 20.45 25.85 26.40
CA SER A 20 20.11 25.88 24.97
C SER A 20 18.62 26.15 24.75
N ILE A 21 17.72 25.59 25.57
CA ILE A 21 16.28 25.90 25.50
C ILE A 21 16.05 27.38 25.79
N ASP A 22 16.67 27.93 26.83
CA ASP A 22 16.53 29.36 27.17
C ASP A 22 17.11 30.29 26.10
N THR A 23 18.09 29.82 25.32
CA THR A 23 18.68 30.57 24.21
C THR A 23 17.79 30.59 22.96
N LEU A 24 16.72 29.78 22.90
CA LEU A 24 15.82 29.75 21.72
C LEU A 24 14.96 31.01 21.58
N ILE A 25 14.86 31.83 22.62
CA ILE A 25 14.17 33.13 22.56
C ILE A 25 15.10 34.29 22.14
N ASP A 26 16.40 34.05 21.99
CA ASP A 26 17.39 35.08 21.69
C ASP A 26 17.10 35.74 20.32
N GLU A 27 17.21 37.06 20.25
CA GLU A 27 16.98 37.83 19.01
C GLU A 27 18.04 37.52 17.94
N HIS A 28 19.23 37.07 18.35
CA HIS A 28 20.32 36.83 17.42
C HIS A 28 20.19 35.44 16.78
N PRO A 29 19.89 35.33 15.47
CA PRO A 29 19.47 34.08 14.86
C PRO A 29 20.57 33.01 14.86
N PHE A 30 21.84 33.42 14.84
CA PHE A 30 22.98 32.50 14.98
C PHE A 30 22.94 31.73 16.31
N ARG A 31 22.57 32.39 17.42
CA ARG A 31 22.53 31.75 18.74
C ARG A 31 21.41 30.72 18.80
N VAL A 32 20.26 31.03 18.20
CA VAL A 32 19.12 30.11 18.09
C VAL A 32 19.50 28.86 17.28
N VAL A 33 20.15 29.03 16.13
CA VAL A 33 20.59 27.91 15.28
C VAL A 33 21.58 27.00 16.02
N TYR A 34 22.62 27.57 16.64
CA TYR A 34 23.59 26.79 17.40
C TYR A 34 22.98 26.13 18.64
N ALA A 35 22.00 26.77 19.28
CA ALA A 35 21.27 26.18 20.40
C ALA A 35 20.46 24.95 19.96
N LEU A 36 19.71 25.03 18.85
CA LEU A 36 18.98 23.88 18.29
C LEU A 36 19.90 22.75 17.85
N GLN A 37 21.02 23.05 17.19
CA GLN A 37 22.01 22.04 16.81
C GLN A 37 22.61 21.36 18.04
N THR A 38 22.91 22.14 19.09
CA THR A 38 23.42 21.61 20.35
C THR A 38 22.39 20.69 21.01
N LEU A 39 21.11 21.09 21.04
CA LEU A 39 20.02 20.26 21.55
C LEU A 39 19.93 18.95 20.78
N ALA A 40 19.88 19.02 19.44
CA ALA A 40 19.80 17.85 18.57
C ALA A 40 20.97 16.89 18.81
N ALA A 41 22.21 17.39 18.82
CA ALA A 41 23.40 16.57 19.04
C ALA A 41 23.46 15.95 20.44
N VAL A 42 23.09 16.72 21.48
CA VAL A 42 23.09 16.23 22.87
C VAL A 42 22.01 15.17 23.07
N ILE A 43 20.78 15.41 22.61
CA ILE A 43 19.66 14.47 22.74
C ILE A 43 19.98 13.18 21.96
N GLN A 44 20.44 13.29 20.70
CA GLN A 44 20.82 12.13 19.89
C GLN A 44 21.94 11.31 20.58
N SER A 45 22.94 11.98 21.14
CA SER A 45 24.04 11.32 21.87
C SER A 45 23.56 10.62 23.15
N ILE A 46 22.56 11.20 23.83
CA ILE A 46 21.96 10.59 25.02
C ILE A 46 21.16 9.35 24.64
N TYR A 47 20.34 9.39 23.59
CA TYR A 47 19.62 8.22 23.10
C TYR A 47 20.55 7.09 22.67
N LYS A 48 21.63 7.41 21.94
CA LYS A 48 22.66 6.43 21.56
C LYS A 48 23.31 5.77 22.78
N LYS A 49 23.41 6.49 23.91
CA LYS A 49 23.92 5.94 25.16
C LYS A 49 22.84 5.16 25.92
N ALA A 50 21.57 5.58 25.85
CA ALA A 50 20.45 4.87 26.45
C ALA A 50 20.28 3.50 25.80
N SER A 51 20.35 3.41 24.47
CA SER A 51 20.24 2.16 23.71
C SER A 51 21.40 1.18 23.95
N GLN A 52 22.52 1.64 24.51
CA GLN A 52 23.70 0.82 24.81
C GLN A 52 23.75 0.31 26.26
N ASN A 53 22.92 0.82 27.17
CA ASN A 53 22.92 0.42 28.57
C ASN A 53 21.67 -0.41 28.90
N GLU A 54 21.85 -1.66 29.32
CA GLU A 54 20.77 -2.61 29.66
C GLU A 54 20.10 -2.36 31.03
N CYS A 55 20.31 -1.20 31.68
CA CYS A 55 19.84 -0.96 33.04
C CYS A 55 19.28 0.46 33.21
N ASP A 56 18.09 0.58 33.83
CA ASP A 56 17.36 1.77 34.33
C ASP A 56 17.98 3.14 33.97
N PHE A 57 18.04 3.44 32.67
CA PHE A 57 18.48 4.73 32.19
C PHE A 57 17.29 5.68 32.25
N ASN A 58 17.18 6.47 33.33
CA ASN A 58 16.18 7.52 33.41
C ASN A 58 16.54 8.66 32.44
N LEU A 59 16.04 8.54 31.21
CA LEU A 59 16.29 9.47 30.11
C LEU A 59 15.92 10.91 30.50
N ILE A 60 14.76 11.11 31.13
CA ILE A 60 14.26 12.42 31.54
C ILE A 60 15.22 13.07 32.53
N ASP A 61 15.64 12.32 33.55
CA ASP A 61 16.58 12.83 34.55
C ASP A 61 17.92 13.23 33.90
N VAL A 62 18.43 12.44 32.96
CA VAL A 62 19.73 12.73 32.32
C VAL A 62 19.66 13.91 31.35
N VAL A 63 18.54 14.12 30.66
CA VAL A 63 18.40 15.17 29.63
C VAL A 63 18.08 16.53 30.26
N ILE A 64 17.12 16.59 31.18
CA ILE A 64 16.58 17.86 31.71
C ILE A 64 16.58 17.87 33.25
N GLY A 65 16.46 16.71 33.89
CA GLY A 65 16.24 16.59 35.33
C GLY A 65 14.73 16.56 35.63
N CYS A 66 14.29 15.60 36.45
CA CYS A 66 12.85 15.32 36.63
C CYS A 66 12.03 16.51 37.15
N LYS A 67 12.64 17.44 37.91
CA LYS A 67 11.92 18.55 38.55
C LYS A 67 11.48 19.65 37.57
N ASP A 68 12.28 19.88 36.54
CA ASP A 68 12.05 20.97 35.57
C ASP A 68 11.58 20.42 34.20
N ALA A 69 11.46 19.10 34.06
CA ALA A 69 11.24 18.43 32.78
C ALA A 69 9.98 18.93 32.04
N GLU A 70 8.86 19.05 32.75
CA GLU A 70 7.58 19.48 32.17
C GLU A 70 7.66 20.93 31.67
N GLU A 71 8.13 21.86 32.51
CA GLU A 71 8.26 23.28 32.15
C GLU A 71 9.20 23.47 30.94
N ARG A 72 10.35 22.80 30.96
CA ARG A 72 11.38 22.93 29.92
C ARG A 72 10.94 22.30 28.60
N MET A 73 10.30 21.13 28.63
CA MET A 73 9.77 20.51 27.43
C MET A 73 8.60 21.32 26.85
N THR A 74 7.76 21.91 27.71
CA THR A 74 6.69 22.82 27.28
C THR A 74 7.27 24.02 26.55
N LYS A 75 8.28 24.69 27.13
CA LYS A 75 9.01 25.78 26.48
C LYS A 75 9.63 25.37 25.15
N LEU A 76 10.30 24.20 25.10
CA LEU A 76 10.90 23.70 23.86
C LEU A 76 9.84 23.49 22.76
N MET A 77 8.70 22.88 23.08
CA MET A 77 7.61 22.66 22.12
C MET A 77 6.96 23.96 21.66
N GLN A 78 6.81 24.95 22.55
CA GLN A 78 6.35 26.30 22.19
C GLN A 78 7.31 26.99 21.21
N HIS A 79 8.62 26.90 21.45
CA HIS A 79 9.63 27.41 20.51
C HIS A 79 9.58 26.68 19.17
N CYS A 80 9.48 25.34 19.17
CA CYS A 80 9.30 24.57 17.94
C CYS A 80 8.08 25.03 17.14
N ASN A 81 6.91 25.16 17.78
CA ASN A 81 5.69 25.65 17.12
C ASN A 81 5.87 27.07 16.57
N THR A 82 6.53 27.95 17.33
CA THR A 82 6.83 29.33 16.90
C THR A 82 7.73 29.34 15.66
N PHE A 83 8.78 28.52 15.62
CA PHE A 83 9.68 28.45 14.47
C PHE A 83 9.00 27.88 13.22
N LEU A 84 8.16 26.86 13.38
CA LEU A 84 7.46 26.23 12.26
C LEU A 84 6.38 27.14 11.65
N LEU A 85 5.63 27.87 12.51
CA LEU A 85 4.54 28.75 12.10
C LEU A 85 5.00 30.16 11.73
N GLY A 86 6.10 30.64 12.30
CA GLY A 86 6.59 32.00 12.09
C GLY A 86 7.31 32.20 10.75
N GLU A 87 7.63 33.47 10.48
CA GLU A 87 8.42 33.91 9.32
C GLU A 87 9.92 33.72 9.57
N TYR A 88 10.33 32.46 9.72
CA TYR A 88 11.73 32.07 9.87
C TYR A 88 12.23 31.38 8.59
N PRO A 89 13.55 31.39 8.34
CA PRO A 89 14.14 30.69 7.20
C PRO A 89 13.78 29.21 7.16
N ASP A 90 13.60 28.67 5.97
CA ASP A 90 13.28 27.25 5.76
C ASP A 90 14.34 26.32 6.37
N SER A 91 15.60 26.75 6.38
CA SER A 91 16.69 26.03 7.03
C SER A 91 16.50 25.89 8.55
N LEU A 92 15.95 26.90 9.23
CA LEU A 92 15.61 26.82 10.65
C LEU A 92 14.42 25.88 10.89
N LYS A 93 13.40 25.94 10.03
CA LYS A 93 12.25 25.02 10.06
C LYS A 93 12.69 23.57 9.88
N ALA A 94 13.58 23.30 8.91
CA ALA A 94 14.17 21.98 8.69
C ALA A 94 14.97 21.49 9.91
N LEU A 95 15.78 22.35 10.53
CA LEU A 95 16.51 22.00 11.75
C LEU A 95 15.56 21.66 12.91
N CYS A 96 14.47 22.41 13.05
CA CYS A 96 13.43 22.14 14.04
C CYS A 96 12.74 20.79 13.81
N LEU A 97 12.36 20.47 12.57
CA LEU A 97 11.77 19.18 12.22
C LEU A 97 12.74 18.02 12.46
N LYS A 98 14.03 18.19 12.14
CA LYS A 98 15.07 17.21 12.46
C LYS A 98 15.23 16.98 13.96
N LEU A 99 15.17 18.04 14.78
CA LEU A 99 15.18 17.90 16.24
C LEU A 99 13.97 17.07 16.72
N LEU A 100 12.77 17.36 16.22
CA LEU A 100 11.57 16.59 16.53
C LEU A 100 11.72 15.11 16.09
N LEU A 101 12.24 14.85 14.89
CA LEU A 101 12.50 13.49 14.41
C LEU A 101 13.50 12.75 15.32
N ILE A 102 14.56 13.42 15.80
CA ILE A 102 15.50 12.85 16.76
C ILE A 102 14.79 12.47 18.06
N ILE A 103 13.91 13.34 18.57
CA ILE A 103 13.14 13.06 19.79
C ILE A 103 12.21 11.86 19.56
N VAL A 104 11.42 11.85 18.50
CA VAL A 104 10.42 10.80 18.21
C VAL A 104 11.11 9.45 17.96
N THR A 105 12.19 9.43 17.18
CA THR A 105 12.90 8.19 16.78
C THR A 105 13.97 7.76 17.77
N GLY A 106 14.06 8.36 18.97
CA GLY A 106 15.16 8.14 19.90
C GLY A 106 15.28 6.71 20.46
N MET A 107 14.17 5.96 20.55
CA MET A 107 14.10 4.57 21.01
C MET A 107 13.53 3.67 19.92
N ASP A 108 13.94 2.40 19.86
CA ASP A 108 13.47 1.45 18.84
C ASP A 108 11.97 1.14 19.04
N ASN A 109 11.57 0.92 20.29
CA ASN A 109 10.16 0.87 20.66
C ASN A 109 9.63 2.27 20.93
N LEU A 110 8.76 2.75 20.04
CA LEU A 110 8.13 4.06 20.11
C LEU A 110 7.38 4.30 21.42
N SER A 111 6.61 3.32 21.91
CA SER A 111 5.79 3.42 23.12
C SER A 111 6.61 3.55 24.41
N GLN A 112 7.88 3.13 24.39
CA GLN A 112 8.81 3.23 25.51
C GLN A 112 9.56 4.58 25.57
N ASN A 113 9.37 5.45 24.57
CA ASN A 113 10.03 6.75 24.53
C ASN A 113 9.37 7.74 25.50
N SER A 114 10.02 8.00 26.64
CA SER A 114 9.49 8.87 27.70
C SER A 114 9.58 10.36 27.39
N LEU A 115 10.50 10.81 26.53
CA LEU A 115 10.52 12.21 26.08
C LEU A 115 9.37 12.52 25.10
N LEU A 116 8.93 11.50 24.34
CA LEU A 116 7.83 11.64 23.39
C LEU A 116 6.50 11.94 24.07
N GLU A 117 6.31 11.51 25.32
CA GLU A 117 5.13 11.84 26.14
C GLU A 117 4.93 13.36 26.25
N TYR A 118 6.01 14.14 26.44
CA TYR A 118 5.92 15.59 26.49
C TYR A 118 5.56 16.23 25.15
N VAL A 119 5.96 15.62 24.02
CA VAL A 119 5.57 16.08 22.68
C VAL A 119 4.08 15.79 22.43
N MET A 120 3.58 14.66 22.94
CA MET A 120 2.16 14.31 22.86
C MET A 120 1.27 15.28 23.65
N VAL A 121 1.72 15.72 24.84
CA VAL A 121 1.00 16.67 25.71
C VAL A 121 1.01 18.08 25.14
N ASN A 122 2.17 18.57 24.72
CA ASN A 122 2.32 19.98 24.29
C ASN A 122 1.93 20.22 22.83
N GLY A 123 1.91 19.18 22.01
CA GLY A 123 1.32 19.19 20.66
C GLY A 123 2.10 20.00 19.61
N VAL A 124 2.45 19.35 18.49
CA VAL A 124 2.96 20.00 17.27
C VAL A 124 2.04 19.83 16.06
N PHE A 125 0.87 19.21 16.27
CA PHE A 125 -0.09 18.85 15.21
C PHE A 125 -0.44 20.04 14.31
N GLU A 126 -0.90 21.16 14.87
CA GLU A 126 -1.35 22.31 14.08
C GLU A 126 -0.21 22.89 13.22
N SER A 127 1.00 22.93 13.76
CA SER A 127 2.19 23.36 13.02
C SER A 127 2.48 22.43 11.84
N LEU A 128 2.38 21.11 12.01
CA LEU A 128 2.56 20.15 10.92
C LEU A 128 1.47 20.30 9.84
N ILE A 129 0.21 20.50 10.24
CA ILE A 129 -0.90 20.72 9.30
C ILE A 129 -0.70 22.02 8.50
N GLN A 130 -0.27 23.11 9.14
CA GLN A 130 0.03 24.37 8.45
C GLN A 130 1.14 24.22 7.41
N LEU A 131 2.21 23.46 7.72
CA LEU A 131 3.28 23.18 6.74
C LEU A 131 2.75 22.44 5.51
N LEU A 132 1.77 21.55 5.67
CA LEU A 132 1.19 20.80 4.56
C LEU A 132 0.22 21.65 3.72
N ARG A 133 -0.50 22.56 4.36
CA ARG A 133 -1.44 23.48 3.72
C ARG A 133 -0.75 24.41 2.72
N GLU A 134 0.41 24.96 3.08
CA GLU A 134 1.14 25.91 2.24
C GLU A 134 2.02 25.22 1.18
N THR A 135 1.88 25.58 -0.09
CA THR A 135 2.60 24.91 -1.19
C THR A 135 4.12 24.97 -1.09
N THR A 136 4.68 26.14 -0.78
CA THR A 136 6.14 26.32 -0.67
C THR A 136 6.71 25.52 0.50
N LEU A 137 6.08 25.60 1.67
CA LEU A 137 6.51 24.87 2.86
C LEU A 137 6.33 23.37 2.69
N ARG A 138 5.22 22.92 2.10
CA ARG A 138 4.98 21.51 1.77
C ARG A 138 6.06 20.93 0.88
N ASN A 139 6.48 21.65 -0.17
CA ASN A 139 7.51 21.17 -1.08
C ASN A 139 8.87 20.99 -0.40
N ARG A 140 9.18 21.80 0.62
CA ARG A 140 10.46 21.76 1.34
C ARG A 140 10.46 20.85 2.57
N HIS A 141 9.34 20.80 3.29
CA HIS A 141 9.23 20.21 4.63
C HIS A 141 8.15 19.14 4.74
N GLY A 142 7.35 18.94 3.70
CA GLY A 142 6.18 18.05 3.74
C GLY A 142 6.54 16.60 4.03
N HIS A 143 7.70 16.10 3.54
CA HIS A 143 8.16 14.74 3.83
C HIS A 143 8.38 14.53 5.34
N ASP A 144 9.19 15.39 5.97
CA ASP A 144 9.45 15.33 7.42
C ASP A 144 8.16 15.54 8.23
N ALA A 145 7.27 16.42 7.78
CA ALA A 145 5.98 16.68 8.45
C ALA A 145 5.06 15.45 8.42
N VAL A 146 4.91 14.80 7.25
CA VAL A 146 4.12 13.56 7.11
C VAL A 146 4.74 12.43 7.93
N LEU A 147 6.07 12.29 7.91
CA LEU A 147 6.79 11.28 8.68
C LEU A 147 6.58 11.46 10.19
N LEU A 148 6.76 12.68 10.70
CA LEU A 148 6.49 13.02 12.10
C LEU A 148 5.05 12.71 12.48
N LEU A 149 4.09 13.12 11.67
CA LEU A 149 2.67 12.85 11.95
C LEU A 149 2.39 11.34 12.02
N THR A 150 2.95 10.57 11.09
CA THR A 150 2.79 9.11 11.02
C THR A 150 3.35 8.43 12.27
N LEU A 151 4.53 8.85 12.74
CA LEU A 151 5.11 8.31 13.96
C LEU A 151 4.31 8.73 15.20
N LEU A 152 3.87 9.99 15.29
CA LEU A 152 3.08 10.48 16.43
C LEU A 152 1.72 9.77 16.56
N VAL A 153 1.07 9.48 15.44
CA VAL A 153 -0.16 8.67 15.37
C VAL A 153 0.05 7.24 15.89
N ASN A 154 1.26 6.69 15.73
CA ASN A 154 1.61 5.34 16.15
C ASN A 154 2.10 5.23 17.61
N TYR A 155 2.31 6.33 18.32
CA TYR A 155 2.75 6.30 19.72
C TYR A 155 1.66 5.73 20.64
N ARG A 156 1.96 4.64 21.37
CA ARG A 156 1.03 3.98 22.30
C ARG A 156 -0.36 3.70 21.70
N LYS A 157 -0.42 3.50 20.37
CA LYS A 157 -1.65 3.35 19.57
C LYS A 157 -2.64 2.35 20.17
N TYR A 158 -2.12 1.26 20.75
CA TYR A 158 -2.92 0.16 21.29
C TYR A 158 -3.09 0.14 22.82
N GLU A 159 -2.37 1.03 23.52
CA GLU A 159 -2.28 1.07 24.99
C GLU A 159 -3.15 2.17 25.60
N SER A 160 -3.29 3.30 24.90
CA SER A 160 -3.98 4.49 25.42
C SER A 160 -4.61 5.32 24.30
N THR A 161 -5.47 6.28 24.66
CA THR A 161 -6.04 7.23 23.70
C THR A 161 -4.95 8.16 23.16
N ASN A 162 -4.64 8.04 21.88
CA ASN A 162 -3.68 8.91 21.20
C ASN A 162 -4.38 10.15 20.63
N SER A 163 -3.96 11.35 21.05
CA SER A 163 -4.56 12.63 20.63
C SER A 163 -4.37 12.93 19.13
N TYR A 164 -3.28 12.46 18.52
CA TYR A 164 -3.01 12.63 17.09
C TYR A 164 -3.90 11.75 16.23
N ILE A 165 -4.27 10.55 16.69
CA ILE A 165 -5.30 9.73 16.05
C ILE A 165 -6.63 10.48 16.01
N VAL A 166 -7.05 11.04 17.15
CA VAL A 166 -8.30 11.81 17.25
C VAL A 166 -8.27 13.04 16.34
N LYS A 167 -7.19 13.82 16.39
CA LYS A 167 -7.05 15.02 15.55
C LYS A 167 -7.01 14.69 14.06
N LEU A 168 -6.27 13.65 13.66
CA LEU A 168 -6.20 13.23 12.26
C LEU A 168 -7.54 12.68 11.77
N SER A 169 -8.31 11.96 12.59
CA SER A 169 -9.59 11.37 12.15
C SER A 169 -10.70 12.41 11.93
N ILE A 170 -10.65 13.55 12.64
CA ILE A 170 -11.61 14.65 12.50
C ILE A 170 -11.12 15.79 11.59
N LEU A 171 -9.89 15.72 11.08
CA LEU A 171 -9.34 16.77 10.22
C LEU A 171 -10.18 16.90 8.93
N ASP A 172 -10.69 18.09 8.69
CA ASP A 172 -11.53 18.45 7.54
C ASP A 172 -10.94 19.58 6.66
N ASP A 173 -9.74 20.08 6.99
CA ASP A 173 -9.01 21.03 6.16
C ASP A 173 -8.58 20.36 4.84
N GLU A 174 -9.37 20.60 3.79
CA GLU A 174 -9.15 20.05 2.45
C GLU A 174 -7.78 20.44 1.88
N LEU A 175 -7.28 21.65 2.16
CA LEU A 175 -5.98 22.09 1.64
C LEU A 175 -4.84 21.30 2.29
N ALA A 176 -4.93 21.08 3.61
CA ALA A 176 -3.95 20.29 4.33
C ALA A 176 -3.99 18.80 3.91
N LEU A 177 -5.19 18.21 3.78
CA LEU A 177 -5.35 16.81 3.31
C LEU A 177 -4.84 16.63 1.88
N ASN A 178 -5.13 17.58 0.98
CA ASN A 178 -4.55 17.60 -0.35
C ASN A 178 -3.03 17.75 -0.31
N GLY A 179 -2.50 18.58 0.59
CA GLY A 179 -1.07 18.69 0.83
C GLY A 179 -0.44 17.38 1.28
N TYR A 180 -1.05 16.69 2.24
CA TYR A 180 -0.65 15.37 2.71
C TYR A 180 -0.60 14.35 1.56
N SER A 181 -1.67 14.31 0.74
CA SER A 181 -1.79 13.48 -0.46
C SER A 181 -0.69 13.78 -1.48
N GLN A 182 -0.33 15.05 -1.67
CA GLN A 182 0.70 15.47 -2.63
C GLN A 182 2.10 15.00 -2.22
N VAL A 183 2.42 15.03 -0.92
CA VAL A 183 3.71 14.52 -0.42
C VAL A 183 3.84 13.03 -0.71
N ILE A 184 2.81 12.24 -0.42
CA ILE A 184 2.78 10.80 -0.71
C ILE A 184 2.88 10.57 -2.22
N SER A 185 2.05 11.27 -2.99
CA SER A 185 2.01 11.17 -4.47
C SER A 185 3.38 11.43 -5.08
N GLY A 186 4.09 12.48 -4.62
CA GLY A 186 5.43 12.82 -5.09
C GLY A 186 6.43 11.68 -4.85
N SER A 187 6.42 11.08 -3.66
CA SER A 187 7.33 9.97 -3.36
C SER A 187 7.00 8.68 -4.13
N LEU A 188 5.72 8.33 -4.27
CA LEU A 188 5.33 7.13 -5.03
C LEU A 188 5.62 7.32 -6.53
N MET A 189 5.36 8.52 -7.07
CA MET A 189 5.67 8.85 -8.46
C MET A 189 7.17 8.79 -8.72
N GLU A 190 8.00 9.34 -7.83
CA GLU A 190 9.46 9.27 -7.96
C GLU A 190 9.95 7.81 -7.93
N PHE A 191 9.39 6.97 -7.05
CA PHE A 191 9.68 5.53 -7.05
C PHE A 191 9.33 4.88 -8.40
N CYS A 192 8.13 5.13 -8.93
CA CYS A 192 7.72 4.60 -10.23
C CYS A 192 8.63 5.09 -11.36
N ARG A 193 9.02 6.37 -11.34
CA ARG A 193 9.92 6.98 -12.33
C ARG A 193 11.30 6.31 -12.31
N LEU A 194 11.89 6.16 -11.12
CA LEU A 194 13.19 5.50 -10.95
C LEU A 194 13.16 4.05 -11.44
N PHE A 195 12.09 3.31 -11.17
CA PHE A 195 11.93 1.95 -11.68
C PHE A 195 11.88 1.89 -13.21
N VAL A 196 11.11 2.77 -13.84
CA VAL A 196 11.03 2.84 -15.32
C VAL A 196 12.39 3.19 -15.93
N GLN A 197 13.09 4.14 -15.34
CA GLN A 197 14.43 4.53 -15.78
C GLN A 197 15.41 3.35 -15.68
N GLN A 198 15.44 2.65 -14.54
CA GLN A 198 16.31 1.49 -14.34
C GLN A 198 16.01 0.36 -15.32
N LYS A 199 14.72 0.09 -15.59
CA LYS A 199 14.31 -0.93 -16.57
C LYS A 199 14.80 -0.59 -17.99
N ALA A 200 14.72 0.68 -18.39
CA ALA A 200 15.18 1.14 -19.69
C ALA A 200 16.71 1.01 -19.84
N GLU A 201 17.46 1.35 -18.78
CA GLU A 201 18.93 1.21 -18.74
C GLU A 201 19.38 -0.25 -18.89
N VAL A 202 18.72 -1.20 -18.20
CA VAL A 202 19.01 -2.64 -18.32
C VAL A 202 18.74 -3.15 -19.74
N GLN A 203 17.63 -2.74 -20.36
CA GLN A 203 17.31 -3.12 -21.73
C GLN A 203 18.32 -2.54 -22.75
N ALA A 204 18.74 -1.28 -22.57
CA ALA A 204 19.74 -0.65 -23.44
C ALA A 204 21.14 -1.28 -23.26
N SER A 205 21.53 -1.58 -22.02
CA SER A 205 22.80 -2.26 -21.68
C SER A 205 22.87 -3.65 -22.31
N TRP A 206 21.79 -4.44 -22.25
CA TRP A 206 21.72 -5.76 -22.89
C TRP A 206 21.93 -5.70 -24.40
N LEU A 207 21.36 -4.71 -25.09
CA LEU A 207 21.56 -4.51 -26.53
C LEU A 207 23.00 -4.11 -26.87
N SER A 208 23.68 -3.36 -25.98
CA SER A 208 25.08 -2.96 -26.18
C SER A 208 26.10 -4.06 -25.88
N SER A 209 25.75 -5.02 -25.01
CA SER A 209 26.61 -6.15 -24.62
C SER A 209 26.56 -7.34 -25.59
N LEU A 210 25.71 -7.29 -26.62
CA LEU A 210 25.66 -8.32 -27.68
C LEU A 210 26.94 -8.36 -28.54
N THR A 211 27.82 -7.35 -28.47
CA THR A 211 29.13 -7.34 -29.13
C THR A 211 30.26 -8.02 -28.33
N SER A 212 30.03 -8.48 -27.10
CA SER A 212 31.05 -9.17 -26.26
C SER A 212 30.60 -10.54 -25.72
N MET A 213 29.60 -11.15 -26.34
CA MET A 213 28.91 -12.30 -25.78
C MET A 213 29.59 -13.65 -26.08
N VAL A 214 30.38 -14.17 -25.13
CA VAL A 214 30.37 -15.60 -24.78
C VAL A 214 30.62 -15.75 -23.27
N GLY A 215 29.60 -16.13 -22.49
CA GLY A 215 29.83 -16.90 -21.26
C GLY A 215 29.30 -16.39 -19.90
N SER A 216 28.63 -15.25 -19.78
CA SER A 216 28.14 -14.76 -18.46
C SER A 216 26.61 -14.65 -18.38
N MET A 217 25.91 -15.76 -18.55
CA MET A 217 24.47 -15.83 -18.28
C MET A 217 24.22 -16.18 -16.80
N PHE A 218 24.76 -15.36 -15.89
CA PHE A 218 24.41 -15.37 -14.47
C PHE A 218 23.36 -14.28 -14.23
N VAL A 219 22.10 -14.63 -14.51
CA VAL A 219 20.90 -13.79 -14.30
C VAL A 219 20.63 -13.50 -12.80
N GLY A 220 21.43 -14.06 -11.89
CA GLY A 220 21.23 -13.92 -10.44
C GLY A 220 21.75 -12.62 -9.82
N GLU A 221 22.79 -11.98 -10.39
CA GLU A 221 23.46 -10.83 -9.76
C GLU A 221 22.87 -9.47 -10.19
N GLU A 222 22.32 -9.34 -11.40
CA GLU A 222 21.71 -8.08 -11.86
C GLU A 222 20.29 -7.84 -11.32
N GLU A 223 19.53 -8.91 -11.05
CA GLU A 223 18.24 -8.79 -10.35
C GLU A 223 18.40 -8.26 -8.91
N ALA A 224 19.55 -8.49 -8.27
CA ALA A 224 19.86 -7.97 -6.94
C ALA A 224 20.13 -6.45 -6.95
N LYS A 225 20.65 -5.90 -8.04
CA LYS A 225 20.83 -4.44 -8.22
C LYS A 225 19.52 -3.73 -8.58
N THR A 226 18.59 -4.42 -9.22
CA THR A 226 17.24 -3.91 -9.51
C THR A 226 16.41 -3.69 -8.24
N GLN A 227 16.79 -4.32 -7.13
CA GLN A 227 16.09 -4.28 -5.84
C GLN A 227 16.55 -3.17 -4.88
N GLN A 228 17.45 -2.27 -5.33
CA GLN A 228 17.96 -1.18 -4.50
C GLN A 228 17.06 0.08 -4.42
N VAL A 229 15.97 0.16 -5.19
CA VAL A 229 14.95 1.19 -4.93
C VAL A 229 14.14 0.72 -3.72
N ARG A 230 14.62 1.04 -2.51
CA ARG A 230 13.92 0.72 -1.27
C ARG A 230 12.61 1.51 -1.26
N ALA A 231 11.49 0.80 -1.30
CA ALA A 231 10.18 1.38 -1.05
C ALA A 231 10.22 2.25 0.23
N ASN A 232 9.68 3.47 0.17
CA ASN A 232 9.59 4.33 1.34
C ASN A 232 8.46 3.86 2.25
N ASN A 233 8.77 2.89 3.12
CA ASN A 233 7.82 2.27 4.05
C ASN A 233 7.11 3.29 4.93
N ALA A 234 7.77 4.41 5.25
CA ALA A 234 7.18 5.44 6.09
C ALA A 234 6.02 6.16 5.42
N LEU A 235 6.16 6.53 4.14
CA LEU A 235 5.08 7.18 3.40
C LEU A 235 3.97 6.19 2.99
N LEU A 236 4.30 4.91 2.86
CA LEU A 236 3.29 3.88 2.69
C LEU A 236 2.46 3.69 3.96
N LEU A 237 3.10 3.71 5.14
CA LEU A 237 2.40 3.70 6.42
C LEU A 237 1.59 4.99 6.61
N ALA A 238 2.12 6.14 6.19
CA ALA A 238 1.39 7.42 6.18
C ALA A 238 0.09 7.34 5.35
N LEU A 239 0.18 6.75 4.14
CA LEU A 239 -0.98 6.52 3.29
C LEU A 239 -2.02 5.61 3.97
N TYR A 240 -1.55 4.55 4.63
CA TYR A 240 -2.41 3.67 5.41
C TYR A 240 -3.12 4.42 6.54
N GLU A 241 -2.39 5.14 7.40
CA GLU A 241 -2.99 5.85 8.53
C GLU A 241 -4.00 6.91 8.07
N ALA A 242 -3.68 7.69 7.05
CA ALA A 242 -4.59 8.70 6.51
C ALA A 242 -5.87 8.07 5.94
N THR A 243 -5.74 6.97 5.18
CA THR A 243 -6.89 6.25 4.58
C THR A 243 -7.73 5.55 5.65
N HIS A 244 -7.08 4.98 6.67
CA HIS A 244 -7.76 4.21 7.72
C HIS A 244 -8.47 5.12 8.73
N LEU A 245 -7.86 6.25 9.09
CA LEU A 245 -8.34 7.12 10.16
C LEU A 245 -9.25 8.25 9.67
N ASN A 246 -9.02 8.80 8.47
CA ASN A 246 -9.70 10.00 8.00
C ASN A 246 -10.58 9.74 6.76
N ARG A 247 -11.90 9.88 6.93
CA ARG A 247 -12.87 9.70 5.83
C ARG A 247 -12.79 10.78 4.76
N ASN A 248 -12.41 12.01 5.13
CA ASN A 248 -12.26 13.12 4.18
C ASN A 248 -11.04 12.92 3.28
N PHE A 249 -9.98 12.24 3.75
CA PHE A 249 -8.80 11.93 2.94
C PHE A 249 -9.12 11.09 1.70
N VAL A 250 -10.16 10.26 1.74
CA VAL A 250 -10.59 9.47 0.58
C VAL A 250 -10.92 10.34 -0.63
N THR A 251 -11.43 11.56 -0.41
CA THR A 251 -11.73 12.51 -1.49
C THR A 251 -10.48 12.94 -2.26
N THR A 252 -9.32 12.97 -1.60
CA THR A 252 -8.05 13.36 -2.22
C THR A 252 -7.44 12.22 -3.03
N LEU A 253 -7.89 10.97 -2.86
CA LEU A 253 -7.35 9.79 -3.55
C LEU A 253 -7.58 9.84 -5.06
N ALA A 254 -8.74 10.36 -5.51
CA ALA A 254 -9.03 10.49 -6.94
C ALA A 254 -9.13 11.92 -7.47
N PHE A 255 -8.81 12.92 -6.65
CA PHE A 255 -8.67 14.29 -7.12
C PHE A 255 -7.54 14.37 -8.16
N THR A 256 -7.89 14.74 -9.39
CA THR A 256 -6.95 14.93 -10.49
C THR A 256 -6.38 16.34 -10.46
N LYS A 257 -5.05 16.46 -10.58
CA LYS A 257 -4.44 17.75 -10.86
C LYS A 257 -4.94 18.26 -12.21
N SER A 258 -5.65 19.38 -12.23
CA SER A 258 -5.53 20.33 -13.34
C SER A 258 -4.34 21.22 -12.99
N ASP A 259 -3.27 21.21 -13.77
CA ASP A 259 -2.20 22.18 -13.59
C ASP A 259 -2.77 23.60 -13.72
N THR A 260 -3.05 24.25 -12.60
CA THR A 260 -3.35 25.68 -12.53
C THR A 260 -2.04 26.45 -12.71
N SER A 261 -1.49 26.39 -13.92
CA SER A 261 -0.47 27.32 -14.39
C SER A 261 -0.35 27.32 -15.93
N ALA A 262 -1.47 27.24 -16.65
CA ALA A 262 -1.58 27.74 -18.03
C ALA A 262 -3.06 27.90 -18.41
N PRO A 263 -3.47 29.00 -19.08
CA PRO A 263 -4.78 29.06 -19.72
C PRO A 263 -4.90 27.91 -20.74
N PRO A 264 -6.10 27.36 -20.98
CA PRO A 264 -6.29 26.41 -22.06
C PRO A 264 -6.07 27.14 -23.39
N SER A 265 -4.91 26.94 -24.01
CA SER A 265 -4.69 27.38 -25.39
C SER A 265 -5.62 26.58 -26.32
N PRO A 266 -6.47 27.23 -27.12
CA PRO A 266 -7.39 26.54 -28.01
C PRO A 266 -6.62 26.01 -29.22
N ASN A 267 -6.15 24.75 -29.16
CA ASN A 267 -5.47 24.10 -30.28
C ASN A 267 -6.46 23.41 -31.24
N ASN A 268 -7.49 24.14 -31.71
CA ASN A 268 -8.52 23.61 -32.61
C ASN A 268 -8.65 24.39 -33.93
N THR A 269 -7.54 24.84 -34.52
CA THR A 269 -7.56 25.54 -35.83
C THR A 269 -6.41 25.18 -36.78
N LEU A 270 -5.97 23.92 -36.87
CA LEU A 270 -5.10 23.49 -37.97
C LEU A 270 -5.75 22.34 -38.76
N GLY A 271 -6.02 22.61 -40.04
CA GLY A 271 -6.70 21.72 -40.99
C GLY A 271 -5.87 20.49 -41.42
N PRO A 272 -6.41 19.63 -42.30
CA PRO A 272 -6.02 18.22 -42.43
C PRO A 272 -4.61 17.88 -42.96
N ASN A 273 -3.70 18.83 -43.15
CA ASN A 273 -2.43 18.60 -43.88
C ASN A 273 -1.17 19.24 -43.27
N ALA A 274 -1.11 19.47 -41.95
CA ALA A 274 0.13 19.90 -41.31
C ALA A 274 0.93 18.70 -40.78
N VAL A 275 2.04 18.36 -41.44
CA VAL A 275 3.04 17.39 -40.94
C VAL A 275 3.81 18.04 -39.80
N ALA A 276 3.66 17.53 -38.58
CA ALA A 276 4.48 17.93 -37.44
C ALA A 276 5.86 17.23 -37.51
N PRO A 277 6.99 17.95 -37.39
CA PRO A 277 8.31 17.35 -37.32
C PRO A 277 8.63 16.85 -35.90
N GLY A 278 9.11 15.61 -35.80
CA GLY A 278 9.80 15.07 -34.62
C GLY A 278 8.91 14.29 -33.64
N SER A 279 8.78 12.98 -33.85
CA SER A 279 8.19 12.05 -32.89
C SER A 279 9.13 11.83 -31.69
N GLN A 280 9.06 12.70 -30.69
CA GLN A 280 9.43 12.31 -29.32
C GLN A 280 8.33 11.38 -28.78
N PRO A 281 8.67 10.33 -28.00
CA PRO A 281 7.65 9.52 -27.36
C PRO A 281 6.79 10.44 -26.48
N PRO A 282 5.46 10.27 -26.46
CA PRO A 282 4.61 11.09 -25.61
C PRO A 282 5.06 10.93 -24.16
N ASP A 283 5.43 12.04 -23.52
CA ASP A 283 5.75 12.08 -22.10
C ASP A 283 4.57 11.48 -21.33
N VAL A 284 4.76 10.27 -20.79
CA VAL A 284 3.78 9.55 -19.96
C VAL A 284 3.41 10.37 -18.70
N ILE A 285 4.17 11.44 -18.42
CA ILE A 285 4.07 12.31 -17.25
C ILE A 285 3.08 13.47 -17.46
N ALA A 286 2.65 13.76 -18.70
CA ALA A 286 1.74 14.88 -19.00
C ALA A 286 0.25 14.59 -18.76
N GLN A 287 -0.11 13.44 -18.18
CA GLN A 287 -1.50 13.08 -17.89
C GLN A 287 -1.85 13.37 -16.43
N PRO A 288 -3.10 13.81 -16.13
CA PRO A 288 -3.52 14.07 -14.76
C PRO A 288 -3.54 12.74 -13.98
N PHE A 289 -2.56 12.54 -13.13
CA PHE A 289 -2.55 11.41 -12.19
C PHE A 289 -3.20 11.82 -10.87
N ASN A 290 -4.09 10.97 -10.36
CA ASN A 290 -4.52 11.02 -8.98
C ASN A 290 -3.70 10.04 -8.13
N LEU A 291 -3.71 10.24 -6.81
CA LEU A 291 -2.90 9.44 -5.88
C LEU A 291 -3.20 7.94 -6.02
N LEU A 292 -4.47 7.56 -6.21
CA LEU A 292 -4.85 6.16 -6.35
C LEU A 292 -4.25 5.52 -7.62
N ALA A 293 -4.28 6.20 -8.76
CA ALA A 293 -3.65 5.71 -9.99
C ALA A 293 -2.14 5.47 -9.81
N ILE A 294 -1.44 6.42 -9.18
CA ILE A 294 -0.01 6.31 -8.86
C ILE A 294 0.22 5.13 -7.92
N PHE A 295 -0.64 4.98 -6.91
CA PHE A 295 -0.55 3.89 -5.94
C PHE A 295 -0.78 2.51 -6.58
N LEU A 296 -1.72 2.37 -7.53
CA LEU A 296 -1.93 1.13 -8.27
C LEU A 296 -0.70 0.78 -9.15
N GLN A 297 -0.11 1.78 -9.80
CA GLN A 297 1.15 1.59 -10.55
C GLN A 297 2.27 1.16 -9.60
N TYR A 298 2.44 1.83 -8.47
CA TYR A 298 3.41 1.47 -7.43
C TYR A 298 3.21 0.02 -6.96
N CYS A 299 1.98 -0.39 -6.64
CA CYS A 299 1.66 -1.76 -6.24
C CYS A 299 2.10 -2.77 -7.30
N SER A 300 1.85 -2.48 -8.58
CA SER A 300 2.25 -3.38 -9.68
C SER A 300 3.77 -3.60 -9.75
N ILE A 301 4.57 -2.62 -9.33
CA ILE A 301 6.04 -2.71 -9.33
C ILE A 301 6.52 -3.52 -8.11
N VAL A 302 6.08 -3.16 -6.91
CA VAL A 302 6.52 -3.80 -5.66
C VAL A 302 6.11 -5.27 -5.61
N MET A 303 4.96 -5.61 -6.21
CA MET A 303 4.48 -6.99 -6.28
C MET A 303 5.29 -7.89 -7.24
N GLN A 304 6.20 -7.39 -8.09
CA GLN A 304 6.85 -8.27 -9.08
C GLN A 304 7.81 -9.31 -8.49
N ALA A 305 8.40 -9.04 -7.32
CA ALA A 305 9.46 -9.89 -6.77
C ALA A 305 9.41 -9.97 -5.24
N ILE A 306 8.57 -10.87 -4.73
CA ILE A 306 8.44 -11.13 -3.28
C ILE A 306 9.53 -12.10 -2.81
N LYS A 307 10.77 -11.62 -2.75
CA LYS A 307 11.94 -12.44 -2.39
C LYS A 307 12.35 -12.31 -0.91
N THR A 308 12.08 -11.17 -0.29
CA THR A 308 12.47 -10.87 1.09
C THR A 308 11.24 -10.64 1.98
N GLU A 309 11.41 -10.81 3.30
CA GLU A 309 10.37 -10.54 4.28
C GLU A 309 9.96 -9.06 4.29
N ALA A 310 10.92 -8.14 4.14
CA ALA A 310 10.63 -6.72 4.01
C ALA A 310 9.71 -6.40 2.81
N ILE A 311 9.97 -7.00 1.63
CA ILE A 311 9.09 -6.80 0.46
C ILE A 311 7.73 -7.45 0.69
N LEU A 312 7.69 -8.63 1.32
CA LEU A 312 6.42 -9.29 1.68
C LEU A 312 5.57 -8.38 2.58
N ASN A 313 6.18 -7.76 3.60
CA ASN A 313 5.52 -6.82 4.50
C ASN A 313 5.03 -5.56 3.77
N ASN A 314 5.78 -5.08 2.78
CA ASN A 314 5.35 -3.95 1.96
C ASN A 314 4.15 -4.31 1.08
N VAL A 315 4.17 -5.47 0.43
CA VAL A 315 3.04 -5.96 -0.37
C VAL A 315 1.81 -6.19 0.52
N LYS A 316 2.01 -6.71 1.73
CA LYS A 316 0.95 -6.83 2.73
C LYS A 316 0.35 -5.47 3.06
N LEU A 317 1.17 -4.46 3.37
CA LEU A 317 0.69 -3.10 3.62
C LEU A 317 -0.07 -2.51 2.42
N CYS A 318 0.39 -2.74 1.19
CA CYS A 318 -0.35 -2.34 -0.01
C CYS A 318 -1.76 -2.94 -0.05
N PHE A 319 -1.91 -4.23 0.22
CA PHE A 319 -3.25 -4.85 0.25
C PHE A 319 -4.11 -4.36 1.43
N LEU A 320 -3.52 -4.03 2.58
CA LEU A 320 -4.26 -3.44 3.70
C LEU A 320 -4.82 -2.05 3.35
N ILE A 321 -4.02 -1.22 2.68
CA ILE A 321 -4.46 0.07 2.13
C ILE A 321 -5.60 -0.15 1.12
N LEU A 322 -5.40 -1.04 0.15
CA LEU A 322 -6.42 -1.37 -0.85
C LEU A 322 -7.71 -1.92 -0.20
N SER A 323 -7.60 -2.65 0.91
CA SER A 323 -8.75 -3.15 1.66
C SER A 323 -9.52 -1.99 2.30
N CYS A 324 -8.83 -1.03 2.92
CA CYS A 324 -9.47 0.17 3.46
C CYS A 324 -10.19 0.97 2.37
N ILE A 325 -9.55 1.17 1.21
CA ILE A 325 -10.12 1.86 0.05
C ILE A 325 -11.35 1.10 -0.49
N ALA A 326 -11.25 -0.23 -0.66
CA ALA A 326 -12.32 -1.06 -1.19
C ALA A 326 -13.50 -1.23 -0.20
N GLU A 327 -13.34 -0.86 1.07
CA GLU A 327 -14.43 -0.81 2.05
C GLU A 327 -15.15 0.53 2.12
N ASP A 328 -14.48 1.61 1.70
CA ASP A 328 -15.03 2.95 1.72
C ASP A 328 -16.04 3.18 0.59
N GLN A 329 -17.22 3.71 0.94
CA GLN A 329 -18.31 3.90 -0.01
C GLN A 329 -18.00 4.99 -1.05
N TYR A 330 -17.34 6.09 -0.64
CA TYR A 330 -17.03 7.20 -1.52
C TYR A 330 -15.90 6.83 -2.49
N ALA A 331 -14.85 6.16 -1.99
CA ALA A 331 -13.77 5.66 -2.83
C ALA A 331 -14.30 4.71 -3.90
N ASN A 332 -15.17 3.78 -3.52
CA ASN A 332 -15.77 2.85 -4.47
C ASN A 332 -16.64 3.57 -5.51
N ASN A 333 -17.44 4.56 -5.12
CA ASN A 333 -18.23 5.35 -6.06
C ASN A 333 -17.33 5.97 -7.13
N LEU A 334 -16.25 6.60 -6.70
CA LEU A 334 -15.28 7.29 -7.53
C LEU A 334 -14.47 6.34 -8.44
N MET A 335 -14.04 5.20 -7.90
CA MET A 335 -13.28 4.18 -8.66
C MET A 335 -14.11 3.49 -9.74
N HIS A 336 -15.42 3.35 -9.52
CA HIS A 336 -16.32 2.65 -10.43
C HIS A 336 -17.03 3.59 -11.42
N ASP A 337 -16.89 4.91 -11.29
CA ASP A 337 -17.49 5.86 -12.22
C ASP A 337 -16.88 5.71 -13.62
N ALA A 338 -17.72 5.35 -14.59
CA ALA A 338 -17.33 5.17 -15.98
C ALA A 338 -16.86 6.47 -16.66
N ASN A 339 -17.25 7.63 -16.13
CA ASN A 339 -16.80 8.94 -16.64
C ASN A 339 -15.38 9.29 -16.15
N LEU A 340 -14.91 8.63 -15.09
CA LEU A 340 -13.59 8.83 -14.51
C LEU A 340 -12.66 7.70 -14.95
N ALA A 341 -12.24 7.75 -16.20
CA ALA A 341 -11.36 6.77 -16.80
C ALA A 341 -9.90 7.26 -16.82
N PHE A 342 -8.99 6.39 -16.37
CA PHE A 342 -7.57 6.68 -16.24
C PHE A 342 -6.74 5.71 -17.07
N ARG A 343 -5.59 6.17 -17.55
CA ARG A 343 -4.57 5.29 -18.13
C ARG A 343 -3.53 5.00 -17.06
N VAL A 344 -3.57 3.80 -16.51
CA VAL A 344 -2.62 3.36 -15.47
C VAL A 344 -1.76 2.23 -16.03
N GLN A 345 -0.46 2.47 -16.11
CA GLN A 345 0.48 1.45 -16.59
C GLN A 345 0.81 0.46 -15.47
N LEU A 346 0.15 -0.70 -15.50
CA LEU A 346 0.53 -1.80 -14.61
C LEU A 346 1.77 -2.51 -15.16
N HIS A 347 2.80 -2.62 -14.32
CA HIS A 347 4.03 -3.33 -14.65
C HIS A 347 3.86 -4.81 -14.30
N ARG A 348 3.98 -5.66 -15.31
CA ARG A 348 3.68 -7.09 -15.19
C ARG A 348 4.94 -7.92 -14.96
N MET A 349 4.82 -9.02 -14.20
CA MET A 349 5.95 -9.90 -13.93
C MET A 349 6.37 -10.63 -15.22
N PRO A 350 7.68 -10.68 -15.57
CA PRO A 350 8.16 -11.49 -16.68
C PRO A 350 7.90 -12.98 -16.41
N MET A 351 7.25 -13.67 -17.35
CA MET A 351 7.00 -15.11 -17.26
C MET A 351 7.39 -15.79 -18.57
N TYR A 352 7.97 -17.00 -18.49
CA TYR A 352 8.48 -17.74 -19.66
C TYR A 352 7.46 -17.92 -20.79
N HIS A 353 6.18 -18.12 -20.46
CA HIS A 353 5.11 -18.34 -21.44
C HIS A 353 4.44 -17.04 -21.90
N ARG A 354 4.87 -15.88 -21.40
CA ARG A 354 4.27 -14.58 -21.73
C ARG A 354 5.16 -13.85 -22.73
N LYS A 355 4.64 -13.61 -23.94
CA LYS A 355 5.25 -12.63 -24.84
C LYS A 355 5.11 -11.26 -24.19
N ILE A 356 6.22 -10.61 -23.87
CA ILE A 356 6.25 -9.23 -23.38
C ILE A 356 5.84 -8.35 -24.57
N GLN A 357 4.54 -8.09 -24.68
CA GLN A 357 4.03 -7.02 -25.53
C GLN A 357 3.79 -5.83 -24.62
N ASP A 358 4.52 -4.74 -24.85
CA ASP A 358 4.20 -3.42 -24.29
C ASP A 358 2.91 -2.93 -24.97
N LYS A 359 1.78 -3.53 -24.58
CA LYS A 359 0.47 -3.00 -24.93
C LYS A 359 0.25 -1.72 -24.14
N VAL A 360 -0.08 -0.64 -24.84
CA VAL A 360 -0.51 0.61 -24.23
C VAL A 360 -1.63 0.32 -23.25
N ALA A 361 -1.50 0.80 -22.02
CA ALA A 361 -2.51 0.61 -20.99
C ALA A 361 -3.88 1.17 -21.47
N PRO A 362 -4.97 0.39 -21.31
CA PRO A 362 -6.30 0.85 -21.67
C PRO A 362 -6.72 2.02 -20.77
N THR A 363 -7.54 2.91 -21.31
CA THR A 363 -8.23 3.93 -20.53
C THR A 363 -9.48 3.31 -19.93
N GLN A 364 -9.53 3.16 -18.61
CA GLN A 364 -10.61 2.45 -17.91
C GLN A 364 -10.82 3.00 -16.48
N PRO A 365 -11.97 2.72 -15.84
CA PRO A 365 -12.18 3.08 -14.44
C PRO A 365 -11.12 2.45 -13.52
N LEU A 366 -10.82 3.11 -12.39
CA LEU A 366 -9.81 2.62 -11.45
C LEU A 366 -10.19 1.27 -10.85
N ALA A 367 -11.48 0.97 -10.69
CA ALA A 367 -11.95 -0.35 -10.25
C ALA A 367 -11.53 -1.47 -11.22
N ALA A 368 -11.60 -1.22 -12.53
CA ALA A 368 -11.13 -2.18 -13.54
C ALA A 368 -9.60 -2.36 -13.48
N THR A 369 -8.86 -1.27 -13.31
CA THR A 369 -7.41 -1.30 -13.11
C THR A 369 -7.03 -2.07 -11.84
N LEU A 370 -7.77 -1.89 -10.75
CA LEU A 370 -7.56 -2.64 -9.51
C LEU A 370 -7.83 -4.13 -9.72
N LEU A 371 -8.90 -4.52 -10.43
CA LEU A 371 -9.12 -5.92 -10.80
C LEU A 371 -7.95 -6.50 -11.60
N ASP A 372 -7.41 -5.76 -12.58
CA ASP A 372 -6.24 -6.18 -13.35
C ASP A 372 -5.00 -6.39 -12.47
N LEU A 373 -4.78 -5.52 -11.48
CA LEU A 373 -3.71 -5.67 -10.50
C LEU A 373 -3.87 -6.95 -9.66
N LEU A 374 -5.10 -7.23 -9.18
CA LEU A 374 -5.39 -8.43 -8.40
C LEU A 374 -5.20 -9.70 -9.26
N VAL A 375 -5.69 -9.69 -10.51
CA VAL A 375 -5.53 -10.78 -11.47
C VAL A 375 -4.05 -11.04 -11.78
N GLU A 376 -3.28 -9.99 -11.99
CA GLU A 376 -1.83 -10.10 -12.23
C GLU A 376 -1.13 -10.71 -11.01
N PHE A 377 -1.44 -10.27 -9.79
CA PHE A 377 -0.88 -10.87 -8.57
C PHE A 377 -1.24 -12.35 -8.46
N ILE A 378 -2.53 -12.71 -8.60
CA ILE A 378 -3.01 -14.09 -8.50
C ILE A 378 -2.26 -15.00 -9.47
N THR A 379 -2.09 -14.54 -10.70
CA THR A 379 -1.47 -15.29 -11.79
C THR A 379 0.04 -15.45 -11.60
N SER A 380 0.72 -14.42 -11.08
CA SER A 380 2.18 -14.38 -10.98
C SER A 380 2.78 -15.05 -9.75
N HIS A 381 1.98 -15.28 -8.70
CA HIS A 381 2.50 -15.70 -7.39
C HIS A 381 2.17 -17.16 -7.00
N MET A 382 1.75 -17.99 -7.97
CA MET A 382 1.56 -19.43 -7.80
C MET A 382 2.92 -20.16 -7.78
N MET A 383 3.70 -19.94 -6.73
CA MET A 383 5.09 -20.37 -6.60
C MET A 383 5.31 -21.40 -5.49
N LYS A 384 6.49 -22.04 -5.46
CA LYS A 384 6.85 -23.06 -4.45
C LYS A 384 6.73 -22.55 -3.00
N LYS A 385 7.21 -21.33 -2.73
CA LYS A 385 7.02 -20.64 -1.46
C LYS A 385 5.73 -19.83 -1.53
N PHE A 386 4.60 -20.54 -1.45
CA PHE A 386 3.28 -19.95 -1.64
C PHE A 386 2.97 -18.90 -0.55
N PRO A 387 2.77 -17.61 -0.91
CA PRO A 387 2.52 -16.54 0.06
C PRO A 387 1.04 -16.50 0.47
N LEU A 388 0.58 -17.52 1.20
CA LEU A 388 -0.83 -17.73 1.54
C LEU A 388 -1.49 -16.49 2.17
N GLU A 389 -0.80 -15.80 3.07
CA GLU A 389 -1.33 -14.59 3.72
C GLU A 389 -1.64 -13.47 2.71
N LEU A 390 -0.77 -13.24 1.74
CA LEU A 390 -1.01 -12.22 0.70
C LEU A 390 -2.17 -12.60 -0.21
N TYR A 391 -2.38 -13.90 -0.46
CA TYR A 391 -3.56 -14.37 -1.19
C TYR A 391 -4.85 -14.10 -0.41
N TYR A 392 -4.87 -14.26 0.92
CA TYR A 392 -6.03 -13.87 1.72
C TYR A 392 -6.36 -12.39 1.58
N GLN A 393 -5.34 -11.52 1.61
CA GLN A 393 -5.54 -10.09 1.45
C GLN A 393 -6.01 -9.74 0.02
N CYS A 394 -5.37 -10.30 -1.01
CA CYS A 394 -5.74 -10.08 -2.41
C CYS A 394 -7.19 -10.50 -2.71
N ILE A 395 -7.57 -11.72 -2.31
CA ILE A 395 -8.94 -12.23 -2.49
C ILE A 395 -9.94 -11.45 -1.62
N GLY A 396 -9.52 -10.99 -0.44
CA GLY A 396 -10.32 -10.11 0.41
C GLY A 396 -10.64 -8.75 -0.24
N VAL A 397 -9.69 -8.13 -0.94
CA VAL A 397 -9.93 -6.90 -1.73
C VAL A 397 -10.91 -7.19 -2.87
N LEU A 398 -10.70 -8.29 -3.60
CA LEU A 398 -11.59 -8.69 -4.69
C LEU A 398 -13.03 -8.88 -4.21
N GLN A 399 -13.23 -9.58 -3.09
CA GLN A 399 -14.55 -9.82 -2.51
C GLN A 399 -15.25 -8.49 -2.17
N ARG A 400 -14.53 -7.53 -1.58
CA ARG A 400 -15.07 -6.20 -1.21
C ARG A 400 -15.58 -5.44 -2.43
N LEU A 401 -14.81 -5.42 -3.52
CA LEU A 401 -15.21 -4.77 -4.77
C LEU A 401 -16.49 -5.40 -5.35
N LEU A 402 -16.55 -6.73 -5.42
CA LEU A 402 -17.73 -7.43 -5.94
C LEU A 402 -18.95 -7.21 -5.05
N CYS A 403 -18.78 -7.21 -3.73
CA CYS A 403 -19.87 -6.94 -2.79
C CYS A 403 -20.38 -5.49 -2.94
N TYR A 404 -19.49 -4.51 -3.18
CA TYR A 404 -19.90 -3.14 -3.50
C TYR A 404 -20.72 -3.08 -4.79
N GLN A 405 -20.24 -3.74 -5.85
CA GLN A 405 -20.92 -3.77 -7.14
C GLN A 405 -22.32 -4.38 -7.04
N LYS A 406 -22.45 -5.53 -6.35
CA LYS A 406 -23.73 -6.16 -6.06
C LYS A 406 -24.65 -5.24 -5.24
N ARG A 407 -24.13 -4.66 -4.15
CA ARG A 407 -24.91 -3.81 -3.23
C ARG A 407 -25.46 -2.56 -3.93
N CYS A 408 -24.67 -1.96 -4.81
CA CYS A 408 -25.01 -0.69 -5.46
C CYS A 408 -25.53 -0.87 -6.90
N GLY A 409 -25.67 -2.11 -7.40
CA GLY A 409 -26.10 -2.39 -8.77
C GLY A 409 -25.15 -1.83 -9.84
N VAL A 410 -23.86 -1.72 -9.53
CA VAL A 410 -22.86 -1.12 -10.43
C VAL A 410 -22.38 -2.17 -11.41
N ARG A 411 -22.60 -1.91 -12.71
CA ARG A 411 -22.22 -2.80 -13.80
C ARG A 411 -20.92 -2.35 -14.46
N LEU A 412 -19.80 -2.86 -13.95
CA LEU A 412 -18.48 -2.51 -14.46
C LEU A 412 -18.23 -3.18 -15.82
N GLY A 413 -17.86 -2.37 -16.83
CA GLY A 413 -17.38 -2.87 -18.12
C GLY A 413 -15.99 -3.50 -17.97
N TYR A 414 -15.93 -4.80 -17.69
CA TYR A 414 -14.68 -5.53 -17.41
C TYR A 414 -14.61 -6.88 -18.14
N GLN A 415 -13.38 -7.34 -18.43
CA GLN A 415 -13.14 -8.65 -19.05
C GLN A 415 -13.13 -9.77 -18.01
N TRP A 416 -14.32 -10.12 -17.52
CA TRP A 416 -14.51 -11.06 -16.40
C TRP A 416 -13.88 -12.44 -16.60
N LYS A 417 -13.74 -12.90 -17.85
CA LYS A 417 -13.08 -14.17 -18.20
C LYS A 417 -11.65 -14.25 -17.66
N GLU A 418 -10.90 -13.14 -17.67
CA GLU A 418 -9.52 -13.12 -17.16
C GLU A 418 -9.49 -13.38 -15.65
N LEU A 419 -10.40 -12.76 -14.91
CA LEU A 419 -10.57 -12.97 -13.48
C LEU A 419 -10.95 -14.42 -13.16
N TRP A 420 -11.98 -14.97 -13.80
CA TRP A 420 -12.40 -16.35 -13.55
C TRP A 420 -11.29 -17.34 -13.87
N THR A 421 -10.57 -17.12 -14.97
CA THR A 421 -9.41 -17.95 -15.35
C THR A 421 -8.32 -17.92 -14.28
N ALA A 422 -8.00 -16.74 -13.73
CA ALA A 422 -7.02 -16.61 -12.65
C ALA A 422 -7.47 -17.35 -11.38
N LEU A 423 -8.73 -17.21 -10.97
CA LEU A 423 -9.30 -17.91 -9.82
C LEU A 423 -9.32 -19.44 -10.01
N PHE A 424 -9.70 -19.92 -11.19
CA PHE A 424 -9.71 -21.35 -11.51
C PHE A 424 -8.30 -21.92 -11.48
N ASN A 425 -7.32 -21.22 -12.05
CA ASN A 425 -5.92 -21.63 -12.03
C ASN A 425 -5.36 -21.66 -10.60
N LEU A 426 -5.77 -20.73 -9.73
CA LEU A 426 -5.40 -20.75 -8.33
C LEU A 426 -5.98 -21.99 -7.61
N LEU A 427 -7.26 -22.32 -7.82
CA LEU A 427 -7.85 -23.56 -7.29
C LEU A 427 -7.16 -24.82 -7.83
N LYS A 428 -6.80 -24.82 -9.12
CA LYS A 428 -6.01 -25.89 -9.74
C LYS A 428 -4.63 -26.02 -9.11
N PHE A 429 -3.96 -24.91 -8.83
CA PHE A 429 -2.67 -24.91 -8.16
C PHE A 429 -2.76 -25.50 -6.75
N LEU A 430 -3.75 -25.07 -5.95
CA LEU A 430 -3.98 -25.59 -4.60
C LEU A 430 -4.20 -27.11 -4.59
N THR A 431 -5.02 -27.61 -5.52
CA THR A 431 -5.31 -29.05 -5.64
C THR A 431 -4.13 -29.84 -6.17
N THR A 432 -3.41 -29.33 -7.19
CA THR A 432 -2.25 -30.02 -7.78
C THR A 432 -1.09 -30.15 -6.78
N HIS A 433 -0.92 -29.17 -5.89
CA HIS A 433 0.15 -29.14 -4.90
C HIS A 433 -0.29 -29.47 -3.47
N GLU A 434 -1.51 -30.01 -3.31
CA GLU A 434 -2.15 -30.26 -2.02
C GLU A 434 -1.24 -31.02 -1.04
N ALA A 435 -0.59 -32.10 -1.52
CA ALA A 435 0.21 -33.01 -0.69
C ALA A 435 1.39 -32.33 0.01
N HIS A 436 1.87 -31.22 -0.55
CA HIS A 436 2.93 -30.40 0.04
C HIS A 436 2.36 -29.23 0.85
N LEU A 437 1.32 -28.55 0.35
CA LEU A 437 0.78 -27.35 0.97
C LEU A 437 0.09 -27.64 2.31
N VAL A 438 -0.76 -28.67 2.37
CA VAL A 438 -1.55 -29.01 3.58
C VAL A 438 -0.69 -29.43 4.77
N LYS A 439 0.57 -29.82 4.54
CA LYS A 439 1.54 -30.16 5.61
C LYS A 439 2.14 -28.91 6.26
N LYS A 440 2.07 -27.76 5.60
CA LYS A 440 2.71 -26.51 6.01
C LYS A 440 1.70 -25.44 6.42
N MET A 441 0.50 -25.48 5.87
CA MET A 441 -0.48 -24.41 6.04
C MET A 441 -1.90 -24.89 5.76
N ASN A 442 -2.88 -24.18 6.32
CA ASN A 442 -4.29 -24.40 6.05
C ASN A 442 -4.73 -23.68 4.76
N ILE A 443 -4.88 -24.42 3.66
CA ILE A 443 -5.29 -23.89 2.34
C ILE A 443 -6.80 -23.81 2.12
N PHE A 444 -7.60 -24.47 2.98
CA PHE A 444 -9.05 -24.58 2.79
C PHE A 444 -9.79 -23.24 2.88
N PRO A 445 -9.48 -22.33 3.83
CA PRO A 445 -10.16 -21.04 3.90
C PRO A 445 -9.96 -20.21 2.62
N LEU A 446 -8.77 -20.26 2.01
CA LEU A 446 -8.53 -19.56 0.74
C LEU A 446 -9.40 -20.16 -0.38
N ALA A 447 -9.44 -21.49 -0.48
CA ALA A 447 -10.30 -22.16 -1.45
C ALA A 447 -11.79 -21.84 -1.23
N ILE A 448 -12.24 -21.75 0.02
CA ILE A 448 -13.62 -21.34 0.38
C ILE A 448 -13.89 -19.92 -0.12
N GLN A 449 -13.01 -18.96 0.14
CA GLN A 449 -13.20 -17.57 -0.32
C GLN A 449 -13.33 -17.49 -1.84
N ILE A 450 -12.49 -18.22 -2.59
CA ILE A 450 -12.55 -18.25 -4.05
C ILE A 450 -13.86 -18.89 -4.52
N VAL A 451 -14.26 -20.03 -3.95
CA VAL A 451 -15.52 -20.71 -4.30
C VAL A 451 -16.73 -19.82 -3.98
N ASN A 452 -16.70 -19.09 -2.87
CA ASN A 452 -17.77 -18.16 -2.50
C ASN A 452 -17.85 -16.97 -3.45
N ILE A 453 -16.72 -16.44 -3.92
CA ILE A 453 -16.72 -15.42 -4.99
C ILE A 453 -17.39 -15.98 -6.25
N LEU A 454 -17.08 -17.20 -6.65
CA LEU A 454 -17.73 -17.80 -7.81
C LEU A 454 -19.23 -18.04 -7.58
N ASN A 455 -19.63 -18.46 -6.37
CA ASN A 455 -21.03 -18.57 -6.00
C ASN A 455 -21.74 -17.20 -5.98
N LEU A 456 -21.03 -16.11 -5.66
CA LEU A 456 -21.56 -14.75 -5.75
C LEU A 456 -21.90 -14.40 -7.21
N PHE A 457 -21.03 -14.73 -8.17
CA PHE A 457 -21.34 -14.57 -9.59
C PHE A 457 -22.51 -15.46 -10.05
N ILE A 458 -22.54 -16.73 -9.62
CA ILE A 458 -23.63 -17.66 -9.97
C ILE A 458 -24.98 -17.17 -9.42
N THR A 459 -25.00 -16.64 -8.20
CA THR A 459 -26.25 -16.31 -7.50
C THR A 459 -26.74 -14.90 -7.84
N TYR A 460 -25.83 -13.95 -8.03
CA TYR A 460 -26.16 -12.52 -8.16
C TYR A 460 -25.56 -11.87 -9.41
N GLY A 461 -25.03 -12.65 -10.35
CA GLY A 461 -24.34 -12.11 -11.53
C GLY A 461 -25.22 -11.21 -12.38
N ASP A 462 -26.53 -11.44 -12.42
CA ASP A 462 -27.53 -10.59 -13.07
C ASP A 462 -27.57 -9.15 -12.52
N THR A 463 -27.19 -8.96 -11.25
CA THR A 463 -27.21 -7.65 -10.59
C THR A 463 -26.04 -6.75 -11.01
N PHE A 464 -24.85 -7.32 -11.31
CA PHE A 464 -23.63 -6.53 -11.49
C PHE A 464 -22.78 -6.88 -12.73
N LEU A 465 -23.04 -7.99 -13.43
CA LEU A 465 -22.42 -8.23 -14.74
C LEU A 465 -22.98 -7.25 -15.77
N SER A 466 -22.11 -6.74 -16.63
CA SER A 466 -22.46 -5.74 -17.65
C SER A 466 -23.35 -6.31 -18.75
N LEU A 467 -23.17 -7.58 -19.11
CA LEU A 467 -23.86 -8.26 -20.20
C LEU A 467 -24.37 -9.64 -19.74
N PRO A 468 -25.58 -10.06 -20.17
CA PRO A 468 -26.07 -11.42 -19.95
C PRO A 468 -25.13 -12.50 -20.52
N SER A 469 -24.50 -12.23 -21.66
CA SER A 469 -23.53 -13.15 -22.28
C SER A 469 -22.32 -13.43 -21.39
N SER A 470 -21.95 -12.54 -20.47
CA SER A 470 -20.90 -12.80 -19.49
C SER A 470 -21.33 -13.86 -18.48
N TYR A 471 -22.61 -13.90 -18.12
CA TYR A 471 -23.14 -14.94 -17.25
C TYR A 471 -23.10 -16.31 -17.96
N ASP A 472 -23.47 -16.36 -19.24
CA ASP A 472 -23.37 -17.58 -20.05
C ASP A 472 -21.91 -18.05 -20.20
N GLU A 473 -21.00 -17.11 -20.41
CA GLU A 473 -19.56 -17.39 -20.48
C GLU A 473 -19.04 -17.98 -19.17
N LEU A 474 -19.48 -17.49 -18.00
CA LEU A 474 -19.10 -18.07 -16.71
C LEU A 474 -19.49 -19.55 -16.62
N PHE A 475 -20.73 -19.91 -16.96
CA PHE A 475 -21.20 -21.28 -16.92
C PHE A 475 -20.42 -22.17 -17.89
N TYR A 476 -20.20 -21.67 -19.10
CA TYR A 476 -19.35 -22.33 -20.08
C TYR A 476 -17.95 -22.60 -19.54
N GLU A 477 -17.33 -21.61 -18.91
CA GLU A 477 -15.99 -21.70 -18.34
C GLU A 477 -15.91 -22.69 -17.17
N ILE A 478 -16.94 -22.74 -16.30
CA ILE A 478 -17.05 -23.75 -15.23
C ILE A 478 -17.10 -25.17 -15.81
N ILE A 479 -17.92 -25.39 -16.85
CA ILE A 479 -18.07 -26.70 -17.51
C ILE A 479 -16.78 -27.11 -18.23
N ARG A 480 -16.14 -26.14 -18.91
CA ARG A 480 -14.86 -26.32 -19.60
C ARG A 480 -13.77 -26.77 -18.62
N MET A 481 -13.75 -26.16 -17.44
CA MET A 481 -12.76 -26.41 -16.38
C MET A 481 -13.23 -27.41 -15.31
N ARG A 482 -14.26 -28.22 -15.59
CA ARG A 482 -14.92 -29.11 -14.61
C ARG A 482 -13.99 -29.97 -13.76
N LEU A 483 -12.87 -30.45 -14.31
CA LEU A 483 -11.92 -31.31 -13.59
C LEU A 483 -11.31 -30.61 -12.38
N ILE A 484 -11.16 -29.28 -12.41
CA ILE A 484 -10.68 -28.50 -11.26
C ILE A 484 -11.66 -28.67 -10.09
N PHE A 485 -12.96 -28.52 -10.33
CA PHE A 485 -13.99 -28.62 -9.30
C PHE A 485 -14.19 -30.06 -8.83
N THR A 486 -14.12 -31.05 -9.74
CA THR A 486 -14.17 -32.47 -9.36
C THR A 486 -12.99 -32.84 -8.44
N ASN A 487 -11.77 -32.42 -8.78
CA ASN A 487 -10.58 -32.67 -7.96
C ASN A 487 -10.63 -31.90 -6.63
N LEU A 488 -11.12 -30.66 -6.65
CA LEU A 488 -11.28 -29.85 -5.44
C LEU A 488 -12.30 -30.47 -4.48
N ASN A 489 -13.42 -30.99 -5.00
CA ASN A 489 -14.41 -31.71 -4.20
C ASN A 489 -13.82 -33.02 -3.63
N ALA A 490 -13.05 -33.77 -4.43
CA ALA A 490 -12.37 -34.98 -3.97
C ALA A 490 -11.34 -34.68 -2.85
N MET A 491 -10.56 -33.60 -3.00
CA MET A 491 -9.64 -33.11 -1.97
C MET A 491 -10.40 -32.77 -0.68
N ALA A 492 -11.45 -31.96 -0.78
CA ALA A 492 -12.26 -31.54 0.36
C ALA A 492 -12.87 -32.75 1.09
N LEU A 493 -13.45 -33.69 0.34
CA LEU A 493 -14.02 -34.93 0.89
C LEU A 493 -12.95 -35.72 1.66
N ARG A 494 -11.81 -36.01 1.02
CA ARG A 494 -10.72 -36.79 1.62
C ARG A 494 -10.27 -36.22 2.97
N TYR A 495 -10.04 -34.91 3.05
CA TYR A 495 -9.60 -34.27 4.30
C TYR A 495 -10.73 -34.09 5.31
N SER A 496 -11.98 -33.99 4.87
CA SER A 496 -13.15 -33.94 5.78
C SER A 496 -13.47 -35.30 6.42
N THR A 497 -13.07 -36.42 5.79
CA THR A 497 -13.30 -37.78 6.29
C THR A 497 -12.07 -38.41 6.95
N THR A 498 -10.89 -37.78 6.83
CA THR A 498 -9.68 -38.27 7.49
C THR A 498 -9.82 -38.12 9.01
N GLU A 499 -9.62 -39.22 9.73
CA GLU A 499 -9.64 -39.21 11.20
C GLU A 499 -8.54 -38.31 11.76
N SER A 500 -8.88 -37.48 12.74
CA SER A 500 -7.96 -36.61 13.47
C SER A 500 -7.14 -35.61 12.62
N TYR A 501 -7.64 -35.19 11.45
CA TYR A 501 -7.01 -34.12 10.68
C TYR A 501 -7.31 -32.72 11.26
N GLU A 502 -6.25 -31.92 11.48
CA GLU A 502 -6.33 -30.60 12.13
C GLU A 502 -7.35 -29.65 11.45
N TYR A 503 -7.43 -29.65 10.13
CA TYR A 503 -8.30 -28.74 9.37
C TYR A 503 -9.57 -29.43 8.81
N LYS A 504 -10.01 -30.52 9.44
CA LYS A 504 -11.20 -31.29 9.03
C LYS A 504 -12.44 -30.42 8.85
N GLU A 505 -12.72 -29.50 9.77
CA GLU A 505 -13.89 -28.61 9.69
C GLU A 505 -13.82 -27.65 8.50
N HIS A 506 -12.63 -27.11 8.19
CA HIS A 506 -12.46 -26.25 7.02
C HIS A 506 -12.62 -27.04 5.72
N ALA A 507 -12.12 -28.27 5.66
CA ALA A 507 -12.34 -29.15 4.51
C ALA A 507 -13.84 -29.47 4.31
N LEU A 508 -14.59 -29.72 5.39
CA LEU A 508 -16.03 -29.92 5.35
C LEU A 508 -16.78 -28.67 4.86
N LYS A 509 -16.40 -27.47 5.36
CA LYS A 509 -16.95 -26.19 4.89
C LYS A 509 -16.70 -25.96 3.40
N LEU A 510 -15.50 -26.29 2.90
CA LEU A 510 -15.19 -26.23 1.48
C LEU A 510 -16.09 -27.17 0.67
N MET A 511 -16.24 -28.41 1.10
CA MET A 511 -17.12 -29.38 0.45
C MET A 511 -18.57 -28.86 0.35
N ASN A 512 -19.08 -28.25 1.43
CA ASN A 512 -20.43 -27.67 1.45
C ASN A 512 -20.58 -26.44 0.55
N SER A 513 -19.51 -25.65 0.37
CA SER A 513 -19.52 -24.46 -0.49
C SER A 513 -19.54 -24.84 -1.98
N LEU A 514 -19.07 -26.04 -2.33
CA LEU A 514 -18.96 -26.54 -3.71
C LEU A 514 -20.26 -27.09 -4.30
N VAL A 515 -21.38 -27.07 -3.56
CA VAL A 515 -22.65 -27.66 -4.00
C VAL A 515 -23.08 -27.16 -5.38
N ASN A 516 -23.16 -25.83 -5.57
CA ASN A 516 -23.59 -25.26 -6.87
C ASN A 516 -22.63 -25.61 -8.01
N MET A 517 -21.33 -25.59 -7.76
CA MET A 517 -20.32 -25.99 -8.75
C MET A 517 -20.48 -27.45 -9.16
N ARG A 518 -20.72 -28.33 -8.19
CA ARG A 518 -20.97 -29.75 -8.44
C ARG A 518 -22.26 -29.96 -9.24
N ASP A 519 -23.31 -29.22 -8.91
CA ASP A 519 -24.59 -29.33 -9.59
C ASP A 519 -24.47 -28.87 -11.06
N ILE A 520 -23.78 -27.75 -11.34
CA ILE A 520 -23.46 -27.29 -12.70
C ILE A 520 -22.63 -28.33 -13.46
N VAL A 521 -21.54 -28.80 -12.86
CA VAL A 521 -20.61 -29.77 -13.47
C VAL A 521 -21.26 -31.12 -13.75
N ASN A 522 -22.28 -31.52 -13.00
CA ASN A 522 -23.00 -32.77 -13.24
C ASN A 522 -24.21 -32.61 -14.16
N HIS A 523 -24.81 -31.42 -14.23
CA HIS A 523 -26.02 -31.16 -14.99
C HIS A 523 -25.78 -31.04 -16.50
N PHE A 524 -24.81 -30.23 -16.93
CA PHE A 524 -24.62 -29.90 -18.33
C PHE A 524 -23.90 -30.97 -19.18
N PRO A 525 -22.85 -31.67 -18.69
CA PRO A 525 -22.14 -32.62 -19.55
C PRO A 525 -23.02 -33.73 -20.14
N PRO A 526 -23.94 -34.38 -19.40
CA PRO A 526 -24.86 -35.36 -20.00
C PRO A 526 -25.73 -34.77 -21.11
N LYS A 527 -26.17 -33.52 -20.96
CA LYS A 527 -26.99 -32.81 -21.96
C LYS A 527 -26.21 -32.48 -23.22
N ILE A 528 -24.96 -32.03 -23.04
CA ILE A 528 -24.03 -31.79 -24.15
C ILE A 528 -23.76 -33.10 -24.89
N SER A 529 -23.51 -34.20 -24.17
CA SER A 529 -23.29 -35.52 -24.79
C SER A 529 -24.53 -36.04 -25.52
N ALA A 530 -25.73 -35.85 -24.98
CA ALA A 530 -26.98 -36.24 -25.63
C ALA A 530 -27.23 -35.45 -26.92
N TRP A 531 -27.00 -34.14 -26.90
CA TRP A 531 -27.12 -33.27 -28.07
C TRP A 531 -26.08 -33.60 -29.15
N LEU A 532 -24.83 -33.87 -28.76
CA LEU A 532 -23.79 -34.31 -29.68
C LEU A 532 -24.16 -35.63 -30.38
N ALA A 533 -24.76 -36.56 -29.63
CA ALA A 533 -25.25 -37.81 -30.19
C ALA A 533 -26.43 -37.60 -31.16
N SER A 534 -27.36 -36.68 -30.86
CA SER A 534 -28.49 -36.38 -31.76
C SER A 534 -28.06 -35.70 -33.06
N GLU A 535 -27.06 -34.82 -33.00
CA GLU A 535 -26.52 -34.12 -34.17
C GLU A 535 -25.42 -34.91 -34.89
N SER A 536 -25.06 -36.10 -34.41
CA SER A 536 -23.95 -36.91 -34.94
C SER A 536 -22.60 -36.17 -34.98
N LEU A 537 -22.36 -35.28 -34.01
CA LEU A 537 -21.14 -34.49 -33.88
C LEU A 537 -20.21 -35.09 -32.81
N SER A 538 -18.91 -35.09 -33.08
CA SER A 538 -17.89 -35.55 -32.14
C SER A 538 -17.19 -34.42 -31.38
N THR A 539 -17.14 -33.22 -31.95
CA THR A 539 -16.55 -32.03 -31.32
C THR A 539 -17.48 -30.82 -31.45
N PRO A 540 -18.04 -30.32 -30.33
CA PRO A 540 -18.86 -29.11 -30.33
C PRO A 540 -18.00 -27.85 -30.45
N THR A 541 -18.55 -26.79 -31.05
CA THR A 541 -18.00 -25.43 -30.97
C THR A 541 -18.40 -24.75 -29.67
N GLU A 542 -17.69 -23.68 -29.29
CA GLU A 542 -18.02 -22.86 -28.11
C GLU A 542 -19.46 -22.31 -28.18
N GLN A 543 -19.87 -21.80 -29.35
CA GLN A 543 -21.22 -21.28 -29.56
C GLN A 543 -22.30 -22.37 -29.42
N GLN A 544 -22.02 -23.60 -29.86
CA GLN A 544 -22.94 -24.72 -29.69
C GLN A 544 -23.11 -25.10 -28.23
N ILE A 545 -22.02 -25.15 -27.46
CA ILE A 545 -22.10 -25.42 -26.02
C ILE A 545 -22.88 -24.31 -25.31
N LEU A 546 -22.60 -23.04 -25.62
CA LEU A 546 -23.33 -21.90 -25.04
C LEU A 546 -24.83 -21.99 -25.33
N ALA A 547 -25.23 -22.34 -26.56
CA ALA A 547 -26.64 -22.52 -26.89
C ALA A 547 -27.31 -23.62 -26.05
N ILE A 548 -26.63 -24.74 -25.81
CA ILE A 548 -27.14 -25.83 -24.96
C ILE A 548 -27.26 -25.36 -23.51
N ILE A 549 -26.29 -24.60 -23.00
CA ILE A 549 -26.32 -24.05 -21.63
C ILE A 549 -27.57 -23.17 -21.46
N ILE A 550 -27.76 -22.21 -22.38
CA ILE A 550 -28.87 -21.25 -22.34
C ILE A 550 -30.22 -21.96 -22.38
N GLN A 551 -30.36 -23.00 -23.21
CA GLN A 551 -31.60 -23.77 -23.35
C GLN A 551 -31.97 -24.60 -22.11
N ASN A 552 -31.06 -24.80 -21.16
CA ASN A 552 -31.24 -25.74 -20.06
C ASN A 552 -31.13 -25.11 -18.67
N TYR A 553 -31.05 -23.79 -18.55
CA TYR A 553 -31.01 -23.10 -17.25
C TYR A 553 -32.23 -23.40 -16.36
N ASP A 554 -33.41 -23.49 -16.95
CA ASP A 554 -34.69 -23.76 -16.28
C ASP A 554 -34.71 -25.11 -15.55
N THR A 555 -33.96 -26.09 -16.05
CA THR A 555 -33.85 -27.43 -15.46
C THR A 555 -32.73 -27.57 -14.42
N LEU A 556 -31.91 -26.53 -14.23
CA LEU A 556 -30.83 -26.53 -13.26
C LEU A 556 -31.32 -25.97 -11.92
N ALA A 557 -31.38 -26.82 -10.91
CA ALA A 557 -31.65 -26.40 -9.53
C ALA A 557 -30.33 -26.04 -8.82
N LEU A 558 -30.20 -24.80 -8.37
CA LEU A 558 -29.05 -24.32 -7.60
C LEU A 558 -29.45 -24.04 -6.15
N LYS A 559 -28.53 -24.28 -5.22
CA LYS A 559 -28.70 -23.92 -3.82
C LYS A 559 -28.43 -22.43 -3.63
N LEU A 560 -29.38 -21.71 -3.06
CA LEU A 560 -29.16 -20.35 -2.59
C LEU A 560 -28.27 -20.41 -1.34
N GLN A 561 -27.06 -19.85 -1.44
CA GLN A 561 -26.12 -19.81 -0.32
C GLN A 561 -26.22 -18.46 0.39
N ASP A 562 -26.30 -18.53 1.72
CA ASP A 562 -26.39 -17.34 2.56
C ASP A 562 -25.03 -16.62 2.67
N ASN A 563 -25.09 -15.30 2.90
CA ASN A 563 -23.95 -14.46 3.27
C ASN A 563 -22.80 -14.39 2.24
N LEU A 564 -23.04 -14.70 0.97
CA LEU A 564 -22.04 -14.57 -0.10
C LEU A 564 -21.59 -13.12 -0.33
N ASP A 565 -22.45 -12.16 -0.04
CA ASP A 565 -22.24 -10.72 -0.16
C ASP A 565 -21.74 -10.06 1.14
N GLN A 566 -21.39 -10.87 2.14
CA GLN A 566 -20.83 -10.42 3.40
C GLN A 566 -19.33 -10.74 3.47
N TYR A 567 -18.59 -9.84 4.09
CA TYR A 567 -17.19 -10.01 4.41
C TYR A 567 -16.92 -9.45 5.81
N GLU A 568 -15.90 -9.98 6.46
CA GLU A 568 -15.41 -9.40 7.71
C GLU A 568 -14.81 -8.02 7.43
N ARG A 569 -15.33 -7.01 8.12
CA ARG A 569 -14.82 -5.64 8.04
C ARG A 569 -13.39 -5.60 8.52
N TYR A 570 -12.57 -4.81 7.82
CA TYR A 570 -11.18 -4.64 8.19
C TYR A 570 -11.06 -4.10 9.62
N SER A 571 -10.25 -4.77 10.42
CA SER A 571 -9.90 -4.32 11.77
C SER A 571 -8.41 -4.51 11.99
N GLU A 572 -7.72 -3.42 12.29
CA GLU A 572 -6.29 -3.43 12.62
C GLU A 572 -6.02 -4.27 13.89
N LYS A 573 -6.81 -4.07 14.94
CA LYS A 573 -6.75 -4.83 16.19
C LYS A 573 -7.89 -5.87 16.20
N PRO A 574 -7.65 -7.15 16.54
CA PRO A 574 -6.39 -7.75 17.01
C PRO A 574 -5.49 -8.30 15.89
N ASN A 575 -5.90 -8.21 14.63
CA ASN A 575 -5.35 -9.04 13.54
C ASN A 575 -3.97 -8.61 13.03
N HIS A 576 -3.58 -7.35 13.21
CA HIS A 576 -2.40 -6.75 12.58
C HIS A 576 -1.49 -5.97 13.54
N THR A 577 -1.75 -6.01 14.86
CA THR A 577 -0.98 -5.26 15.87
C THR A 577 0.53 -5.49 15.77
N THR A 578 0.98 -6.74 15.82
CA THR A 578 2.41 -7.09 15.74
C THR A 578 3.04 -6.64 14.43
N PHE A 579 2.31 -6.76 13.31
CA PHE A 579 2.80 -6.34 12.00
C PHE A 579 3.09 -4.84 11.95
N PHE A 580 2.19 -4.01 12.50
CA PHE A 580 2.41 -2.56 12.55
C PHE A 580 3.50 -2.15 13.54
N GLU A 581 3.61 -2.82 14.70
CA GLU A 581 4.70 -2.59 15.65
C GLU A 581 6.08 -2.83 15.03
N GLU A 582 6.25 -3.94 14.30
CA GLU A 582 7.48 -4.26 13.58
C GLU A 582 7.76 -3.26 12.44
N MET A 583 6.73 -2.87 11.68
CA MET A 583 6.86 -1.88 10.60
C MET A 583 7.30 -0.52 11.13
N VAL A 584 6.67 -0.03 12.20
CA VAL A 584 7.02 1.24 12.86
C VAL A 584 8.46 1.19 13.38
N THR A 585 8.86 0.08 13.99
CA THR A 585 10.25 -0.12 14.45
C THR A 585 11.24 -0.02 13.29
N GLY A 586 10.95 -0.66 12.15
CA GLY A 586 11.77 -0.55 10.94
C GLY A 586 11.88 0.89 10.43
N ILE A 587 10.77 1.62 10.37
CA ILE A 587 10.74 3.03 9.95
C ILE A 587 11.57 3.91 10.90
N ILE A 588 11.49 3.67 12.22
CA ILE A 588 12.27 4.40 13.22
C ILE A 588 13.77 4.20 12.98
N ILE A 589 14.20 2.95 12.77
CA ILE A 589 15.61 2.62 12.53
C ILE A 589 16.11 3.29 11.24
N ASP A 590 15.36 3.17 10.15
CA ASP A 590 15.71 3.76 8.86
C ASP A 590 15.77 5.30 8.94
N THR A 591 14.77 5.91 9.58
CA THR A 591 14.71 7.37 9.78
C THR A 591 15.89 7.83 10.61
N ARG A 592 16.16 7.19 11.74
CA ARG A 592 17.28 7.53 12.63
C ARG A 592 18.62 7.44 11.90
N ALA A 593 18.80 6.45 11.02
CA ALA A 593 20.01 6.30 10.20
C ALA A 593 20.15 7.39 9.13
N SER A 594 19.02 7.91 8.61
CA SER A 594 19.01 8.99 7.60
C SER A 594 19.29 10.38 8.17
N ILE A 595 19.07 10.60 9.48
CA ILE A 595 19.28 11.90 10.12
C ILE A 595 20.77 12.24 10.17
N ASN A 596 21.20 13.11 9.27
CA ASN A 596 22.55 13.66 9.26
C ASN A 596 22.54 15.11 9.79
N LEU A 597 23.05 15.29 11.02
CA LEU A 597 23.21 16.61 11.64
C LEU A 597 24.35 17.43 11.03
N ASN A 598 25.35 16.78 10.43
CA ASN A 598 26.49 17.44 9.79
C ASN A 598 26.15 17.96 8.38
N ALA A 599 25.10 17.42 7.75
CA ALA A 599 24.61 17.87 6.45
C ALA A 599 23.69 19.10 6.51
N LEU A 600 23.36 19.57 7.72
CA LEU A 600 22.85 20.93 7.89
C LEU A 600 24.04 21.86 7.70
N ASP A 601 24.24 22.31 6.46
CA ASP A 601 25.28 23.26 6.13
C ASP A 601 25.02 24.55 6.91
N THR A 602 25.62 24.61 8.09
CA THR A 602 25.47 25.73 9.02
C THR A 602 25.85 27.01 8.29
N GLN A 603 26.79 26.93 7.34
CA GLN A 603 27.17 28.05 6.51
C GLN A 603 26.05 28.51 5.57
N ALA A 604 25.27 27.61 4.98
CA ALA A 604 24.08 27.95 4.18
C ALA A 604 22.96 28.57 5.03
N ILE A 605 22.70 28.03 6.24
CA ILE A 605 21.72 28.59 7.19
C ILE A 605 22.13 30.02 7.57
N LEU A 606 23.42 30.22 7.86
CA LEU A 606 23.97 31.51 8.24
C LEU A 606 24.03 32.51 7.08
N GLN A 607 24.21 32.04 5.84
CA GLN A 607 24.13 32.86 4.62
C GLN A 607 22.71 33.30 4.30
N GLU A 608 21.70 32.43 4.46
CA GLU A 608 20.29 32.80 4.33
C GLU A 608 19.91 33.87 5.36
N LEU A 609 20.34 33.70 6.62
CA LEU A 609 20.09 34.65 7.69
C LEU A 609 20.78 36.00 7.49
N SER A 610 22.01 36.02 6.95
CA SER A 610 22.71 37.28 6.65
C SER A 610 22.11 38.07 5.49
N ASN A 611 21.29 37.44 4.65
CA ASN A 611 20.60 38.10 3.53
C ASN A 611 19.23 38.67 3.94
N ILE A 612 18.74 38.32 5.13
CA ILE A 612 17.44 38.76 5.69
C ILE A 612 17.65 39.89 6.71
N SER A 613 18.84 39.99 7.32
CA SER A 613 19.30 41.14 8.11
C SER A 613 19.81 42.28 7.23
#